data_AF-A0A6C0B290-F1
#
_entry.id   AF-A0A6C0B290-F1
#
_cell.length_a   1.000
_cell.length_b   1.000
_cell.length_c   1.000
_cell.angle_alpha   90.00
_cell.angle_beta   90.00
_cell.angle_gamma   90.00
#
_symmetry.space_group_name_H-M   'P 1'
#
loop_
_entity.id
_entity.type
_entity.pdbx_description
1 polymer ?
#
loop_
_entity_poly.entity_id
_entity_poly.type
_entity_poly.pdbx_seq_one_letter_code
_entity_poly.pdbx_strand_id
1 'polypeptide(L)'
;MNNVDEISKKILTSSGIFFTEQNEILIPRDSLLSDTIYNKIKPELIELKKILSSSALTSLQTKADKQQKWPLLNLVRQILNVYGYKMIPVRKCDGYTLDGVKKFKRYFNIIKKIDAENHILIETSSINNVNAN
;
A
#
# COMPACT_ATOMS: atom_id res chain seq x y z
N MET A 1 -15.84 5.19 -6.41
CA MET A 1 -15.34 4.24 -5.37
C MET A 1 -16.03 4.53 -4.05
N ASN A 2 -17.30 4.13 -3.89
CA ASN A 2 -18.20 4.70 -2.87
C ASN A 2 -18.17 3.99 -1.51
N ASN A 3 -17.21 3.08 -1.26
CA ASN A 3 -17.27 2.15 -0.13
C ASN A 3 -16.10 2.26 0.87
N VAL A 4 -15.24 3.27 0.75
CA VAL A 4 -14.22 3.59 1.77
C VAL A 4 -14.81 4.59 2.76
N ASP A 5 -14.64 4.39 4.06
CA ASP A 5 -15.13 5.33 5.07
C ASP A 5 -14.30 6.64 5.08
N GLU A 6 -14.89 7.71 5.58
CA GLU A 6 -14.28 9.05 5.55
C GLU A 6 -12.98 9.15 6.37
N ILE A 7 -12.87 8.46 7.50
CA ILE A 7 -11.65 8.44 8.32
C ILE A 7 -10.55 7.69 7.60
N SER A 8 -10.84 6.53 7.01
CA SER A 8 -9.89 5.80 6.16
C SER A 8 -9.43 6.63 4.97
N LYS A 9 -10.35 7.30 4.26
CA LYS A 9 -10.00 8.22 3.16
C LYS A 9 -9.07 9.33 3.61
N LYS A 10 -9.37 9.97 4.75
CA LYS A 10 -8.55 11.05 5.31
C LYS A 10 -7.14 10.56 5.67
N ILE A 11 -7.00 9.38 6.27
CA ILE A 11 -5.71 8.78 6.62
C ILE A 11 -4.91 8.45 5.35
N LEU A 12 -5.54 7.82 4.36
CA LEU A 12 -4.89 7.45 3.10
C LEU A 12 -4.43 8.70 2.33
N THR A 13 -5.26 9.73 2.26
CA THR A 13 -4.93 11.02 1.63
C THR A 13 -3.74 11.69 2.33
N SER A 14 -3.74 11.69 3.67
CA SER A 14 -2.63 12.22 4.48
C SER A 14 -1.32 11.45 4.28
N SER A 15 -1.41 10.19 3.85
CA SER A 15 -0.29 9.31 3.54
C SER A 15 0.17 9.42 2.07
N GLY A 16 -0.42 10.33 1.28
CA GLY A 16 -0.11 10.53 -0.13
C GLY A 16 -0.84 9.60 -1.10
N ILE A 17 -1.87 8.88 -0.63
CA ILE A 17 -2.69 8.01 -1.47
C ILE A 17 -3.98 8.75 -1.82
N PHE A 18 -4.04 9.23 -3.05
CA PHE A 18 -5.21 9.90 -3.60
C PHE A 18 -5.92 8.93 -4.53
N PHE A 19 -7.16 8.57 -4.18
CA PHE A 19 -8.00 7.77 -5.06
C PHE A 19 -8.47 8.64 -6.22
N THR A 20 -7.94 8.36 -7.41
CA THR A 20 -8.40 8.97 -8.66
C THR A 20 -9.32 7.99 -9.40
N GLU A 21 -9.86 8.40 -10.56
CA GLU A 21 -10.67 7.50 -11.39
C GLU A 21 -9.85 6.35 -11.98
N GLN A 22 -8.53 6.49 -12.04
CA GLN A 22 -7.61 5.44 -12.45
C GLN A 22 -7.55 4.34 -11.39
N ASN A 23 -7.64 3.08 -11.83
CA ASN A 23 -7.64 1.90 -10.95
C ASN A 23 -6.28 1.58 -10.31
N GLU A 24 -5.22 2.32 -10.65
CA GLU A 24 -3.85 2.07 -10.24
C GLU A 24 -3.21 3.33 -9.64
N ILE A 25 -2.61 3.18 -8.45
CA ILE A 25 -1.90 4.27 -7.75
C ILE A 25 -0.48 3.81 -7.46
N LEU A 26 0.50 4.56 -7.98
CA LEU A 26 1.92 4.31 -7.72
C LEU A 26 2.46 5.29 -6.68
N ILE A 27 2.91 4.77 -5.53
CA ILE A 27 3.44 5.57 -4.42
C ILE A 27 4.90 5.19 -4.09
N PRO A 28 5.81 6.16 -3.90
CA PRO A 28 7.17 5.86 -3.43
C PRO A 28 7.15 5.18 -2.07
N ARG A 29 7.89 4.08 -1.90
CA ARG A 29 7.96 3.35 -0.62
C ARG A 29 8.35 4.27 0.54
N ASP A 30 9.32 5.13 0.30
CA ASP A 30 9.94 5.93 1.36
C ASP A 30 8.98 7.00 1.92
N SER A 31 7.96 7.40 1.16
CA SER A 31 6.89 8.28 1.66
C SER A 31 6.08 7.65 2.80
N LEU A 32 5.98 6.31 2.83
CA LEU A 32 5.24 5.55 3.84
C LEU A 32 6.10 5.13 5.03
N LEU A 33 7.37 5.56 5.08
CA LEU A 33 8.29 5.31 6.20
C LEU A 33 8.41 6.50 7.14
N SER A 34 7.63 7.57 6.91
CA SER A 34 7.72 8.81 7.68
C SER A 34 7.00 8.69 9.03
N ASP A 35 7.77 8.71 10.11
CA ASP A 35 7.23 8.84 11.47
C ASP A 35 6.51 10.17 11.69
N THR A 36 6.92 11.23 10.98
CA THR A 36 6.26 12.53 11.02
C THR A 36 4.82 12.44 10.53
N ILE A 37 4.61 11.80 9.38
CA ILE A 37 3.25 11.57 8.85
C ILE A 37 2.47 10.68 9.81
N TYR A 38 3.09 9.61 10.32
CA TYR A 38 2.44 8.72 11.28
C TYR A 38 1.96 9.46 12.54
N ASN A 39 2.80 10.30 13.13
CA ASN A 39 2.45 11.06 14.32
C ASN A 39 1.31 12.07 14.06
N LYS A 40 1.24 12.63 12.85
CA LYS A 40 0.14 13.53 12.44
C LYS A 40 -1.20 12.80 12.36
N ILE A 41 -1.22 11.54 11.91
CA ILE A 41 -2.46 10.74 11.76
C ILE A 41 -2.88 9.97 13.02
N LYS A 42 -2.04 9.96 14.07
CA LYS A 42 -2.33 9.25 15.33
C LYS A 42 -3.68 9.64 15.95
N PRO A 43 -4.09 10.92 15.98
CA PRO A 43 -5.39 11.31 16.52
C PRO A 43 -6.57 10.61 15.82
N GLU A 44 -6.51 10.45 14.50
CA GLU A 44 -7.53 9.79 13.70
C GLU A 44 -7.64 8.28 13.98
N LEU A 45 -6.62 7.65 14.55
CA LEU A 45 -6.65 6.21 14.86
C LEU A 45 -7.70 5.86 15.91
N ILE A 46 -8.06 6.80 16.79
CA ILE A 46 -9.10 6.60 17.81
C ILE A 46 -10.46 6.43 17.11
N GLU A 47 -10.73 7.25 16.10
CA GLU A 47 -11.95 7.17 15.31
C GLU A 47 -11.93 5.95 14.40
N LEU A 48 -10.79 5.66 13.77
CA LEU A 48 -10.63 4.49 12.90
C LEU A 48 -10.92 3.17 13.64
N LYS A 49 -10.53 3.05 14.93
CA LYS A 49 -10.81 1.87 15.77
C LYS A 49 -12.29 1.62 16.03
N LYS A 50 -13.14 2.66 15.92
CA LYS A 50 -14.59 2.52 16.08
C LYS A 50 -15.23 1.94 14.82
N ILE A 51 -14.62 2.17 13.67
CA ILE A 51 -15.11 1.75 12.36
C ILE A 51 -14.55 0.37 12.00
N LEU A 52 -13.24 0.19 12.19
CA LEU A 52 -12.53 -1.02 11.84
C LEU A 52 -12.14 -1.81 13.08
N SER A 53 -12.37 -3.12 13.04
CA SER A 53 -12.07 -3.98 14.18
C SER A 53 -10.57 -4.02 14.48
N SER A 54 -10.21 -3.60 15.68
CA SER A 54 -8.83 -3.68 16.20
C SER A 54 -8.37 -5.12 16.46
N SER A 55 -9.28 -6.10 16.56
CA SER A 55 -8.91 -7.52 16.66
C SER A 55 -8.39 -8.08 15.34
N ALA A 56 -8.80 -7.49 14.20
CA ALA A 56 -8.35 -7.88 12.87
C ALA A 56 -7.13 -7.08 12.39
N LEU A 57 -6.89 -5.89 12.94
CA LEU A 57 -5.90 -4.92 12.46
C LEU A 57 -4.78 -4.72 13.47
N THR A 58 -3.64 -5.38 13.23
CA THR A 58 -2.46 -5.22 14.10
C THR A 58 -1.93 -3.79 14.14
N SER A 59 -2.20 -2.96 13.12
CA SER A 59 -1.88 -1.52 13.12
C SER A 59 -2.66 -0.71 14.15
N LEU A 60 -3.81 -1.22 14.62
CA LEU A 60 -4.66 -0.56 15.60
C LEU A 60 -4.47 -1.08 17.03
N GLN A 61 -3.56 -2.04 17.23
CA GLN A 61 -3.26 -2.56 18.56
C GLN A 61 -2.53 -1.53 19.43
N THR A 62 -2.68 -1.63 20.74
CA THR A 62 -2.15 -0.64 21.71
C THR A 62 -0.62 -0.52 21.71
N LYS A 63 0.10 -1.56 21.29
CA LYS A 63 1.58 -1.58 21.21
C LYS A 63 2.11 -1.43 19.78
N ALA A 64 1.24 -1.13 18.80
CA ALA A 64 1.59 -1.11 17.39
C ALA A 64 2.71 -0.09 17.10
N ASP A 65 2.65 1.09 17.73
CA ASP A 65 3.62 2.17 17.58
C ASP A 65 5.03 1.81 18.07
N LYS A 66 5.14 0.97 19.10
CA LYS A 66 6.42 0.57 19.70
C LYS A 66 7.02 -0.69 19.08
N GLN A 67 6.18 -1.57 18.54
CA GLN A 67 6.62 -2.88 18.03
C GLN A 67 6.81 -2.90 16.52
N GLN A 68 6.09 -2.07 15.77
CA GLN A 68 6.16 -2.08 14.31
C GLN A 68 7.28 -1.15 13.85
N LYS A 69 8.21 -1.71 13.06
CA LYS A 69 9.29 -0.93 12.46
C LYS A 69 8.78 0.18 11.54
N TRP A 70 7.69 -0.07 10.82
CA TRP A 70 7.08 0.87 9.86
C TRP A 70 5.57 0.96 10.10
N PRO A 71 5.13 1.67 11.14
CA PRO A 71 3.73 1.66 11.58
C PRO A 71 2.80 2.29 10.54
N LEU A 72 3.21 3.39 9.90
CA LEU A 72 2.46 4.02 8.81
C LEU A 72 2.24 3.07 7.63
N LEU A 73 3.31 2.44 7.15
CA LEU A 73 3.24 1.47 6.07
C LEU A 73 2.28 0.31 6.39
N ASN A 74 2.35 -0.23 7.61
CA ASN A 74 1.48 -1.33 8.01
C ASN A 74 0.01 -0.89 8.12
N LEU A 75 -0.25 0.29 8.69
CA LEU A 75 -1.58 0.88 8.77
C LEU A 75 -2.20 1.05 7.39
N VAL A 76 -1.50 1.74 6.48
CA VAL A 76 -1.94 1.97 5.10
C VAL A 76 -2.25 0.65 4.40
N ARG A 77 -1.32 -0.32 4.47
CA ARG A 77 -1.51 -1.65 3.88
C ARG A 77 -2.77 -2.33 4.39
N GLN A 78 -3.02 -2.26 5.69
CA GLN A 78 -4.14 -2.93 6.31
C GLN A 78 -5.48 -2.25 5.99
N ILE A 79 -5.53 -0.91 5.98
CA ILE A 79 -6.72 -0.16 5.53
C ILE A 79 -7.04 -0.52 4.07
N LEU A 80 -6.05 -0.47 3.18
CA LEU A 80 -6.23 -0.85 1.77
C LEU A 80 -6.77 -2.28 1.64
N ASN A 81 -6.25 -3.22 2.43
CA ASN A 81 -6.67 -4.62 2.40
C ASN A 81 -8.14 -4.81 2.80
N VAL A 82 -8.62 -4.06 3.81
CA VAL A 82 -10.03 -4.05 4.23
C VAL A 82 -10.93 -3.60 3.07
N TYR A 83 -10.52 -2.56 2.34
CA TYR A 83 -11.29 -2.02 1.21
C TYR A 83 -11.06 -2.73 -0.12
N GLY A 84 -10.45 -3.91 -0.12
CA GLY A 84 -10.29 -4.72 -1.33
C GLY A 84 -9.17 -4.25 -2.26
N TYR A 85 -8.20 -3.49 -1.76
CA TYR A 85 -6.99 -3.12 -2.50
C TYR A 85 -5.79 -3.96 -2.05
N LYS A 86 -4.85 -4.16 -2.97
CA LYS A 86 -3.58 -4.83 -2.74
C LYS A 86 -2.45 -3.85 -3.01
N MET A 87 -1.46 -3.86 -2.13
CA MET A 87 -0.26 -3.04 -2.25
C MET A 87 0.90 -3.94 -2.67
N ILE A 88 1.36 -3.81 -3.92
CA ILE A 88 2.34 -4.68 -4.56
C ILE A 88 3.69 -3.95 -4.63
N PRO A 89 4.80 -4.53 -4.12
CA PRO A 89 6.11 -3.90 -4.21
C PRO A 89 6.63 -3.92 -5.65
N VAL A 90 7.11 -2.77 -6.13
CA VAL A 90 7.68 -2.62 -7.48
C VAL A 90 9.04 -1.93 -7.39
N ARG A 91 10.00 -2.36 -8.19
CA ARG A 91 11.32 -1.72 -8.31
C ARG A 91 11.44 -1.15 -9.72
N LYS A 92 11.75 0.14 -9.83
CA LYS A 92 11.99 0.81 -11.12
C LYS A 92 13.46 1.22 -11.22
N CYS A 93 14.02 1.13 -12.42
CA CYS A 93 15.36 1.61 -12.72
C CYS A 93 15.41 3.13 -12.49
N ASP A 94 16.45 3.62 -11.83
CA ASP A 94 16.68 5.03 -11.54
C ASP A 94 18.06 5.48 -12.04
N GLY A 95 18.44 4.97 -13.21
CA GLY A 95 19.75 5.20 -13.82
C GLY A 95 20.87 4.41 -13.14
N TYR A 96 22.08 4.94 -13.25
CA TYR A 96 23.31 4.31 -12.75
C TYR A 96 24.07 5.29 -11.84
N THR A 97 24.94 4.77 -10.96
CA THR A 97 25.97 5.59 -10.29
C THR A 97 27.03 6.01 -11.31
N LEU A 98 27.89 6.96 -10.93
CA LEU A 98 29.05 7.33 -11.75
C LEU A 98 29.98 6.12 -11.99
N ASP A 99 30.01 5.18 -11.04
CA ASP A 99 30.74 3.91 -11.11
C ASP A 99 29.99 2.81 -11.90
N GLY A 100 28.89 3.15 -12.59
CA GLY A 100 28.13 2.21 -13.42
C GLY A 100 27.22 1.23 -12.66
N VAL A 101 26.98 1.43 -11.36
CA VAL A 101 26.09 0.57 -10.57
C VAL A 101 24.64 0.98 -10.76
N LYS A 102 23.77 0.02 -11.12
CA LYS A 102 22.34 0.28 -11.37
C LYS A 102 21.62 0.74 -10.09
N LYS A 103 20.93 1.87 -10.18
CA LYS A 103 20.10 2.41 -9.10
C LYS A 103 18.66 1.91 -9.26
N PHE A 104 18.02 1.63 -8.13
CA PHE A 104 16.62 1.23 -8.09
C PHE A 104 15.84 2.09 -7.11
N LYS A 105 14.72 2.66 -7.58
CA LYS A 105 13.70 3.23 -6.70
C LYS A 105 12.63 2.20 -6.39
N ARG A 106 12.19 2.18 -5.14
CA ARG A 106 11.16 1.24 -4.64
C ARG A 106 9.83 1.96 -4.53
N TYR A 107 8.81 1.36 -5.09
CA TYR A 107 7.45 1.85 -5.10
C TYR A 107 6.51 0.78 -4.57
N PHE A 108 5.31 1.21 -4.20
CA PHE A 108 4.17 0.33 -4.10
C PHE A 108 3.17 0.68 -5.19
N ASN A 109 2.72 -0.35 -5.88
CA ASN A 109 1.60 -0.27 -6.79
C ASN A 109 0.33 -0.70 -6.06
N ILE A 110 -0.67 0.18 -5.98
CA ILE A 110 -1.93 -0.07 -5.31
C ILE A 110 -2.98 -0.32 -6.39
N ILE A 111 -3.54 -1.53 -6.38
CA ILE A 111 -4.56 -1.97 -7.33
C ILE A 111 -5.70 -2.67 -6.60
N LYS A 112 -6.88 -2.75 -7.20
CA LYS A 112 -7.97 -3.57 -6.64
C LYS A 112 -7.56 -5.05 -6.67
N LYS A 113 -7.99 -5.82 -5.66
CA LYS A 113 -7.68 -7.25 -5.55
C LYS A 113 -8.17 -8.04 -6.76
N ILE A 114 -9.36 -7.73 -7.26
CA ILE A 114 -9.94 -8.36 -8.46
C ILE A 114 -9.00 -8.17 -9.66
N ASP A 115 -8.48 -6.95 -9.85
CA ASP A 115 -7.54 -6.66 -10.94
C ASP A 115 -6.18 -7.34 -10.72
N ALA A 116 -5.72 -7.45 -9.47
CA ALA A 116 -4.49 -8.15 -9.12
C ALA A 116 -4.54 -9.65 -9.44
N GLU A 117 -5.68 -10.29 -9.19
CA GLU A 117 -5.91 -11.71 -9.49
C GLU A 117 -5.96 -11.96 -11.00
N ASN A 118 -6.63 -11.07 -11.74
CA ASN A 118 -6.67 -11.10 -13.20
C ASN A 118 -5.28 -10.96 -13.83
N HIS A 119 -4.41 -10.08 -13.31
CA HIS A 119 -3.04 -9.95 -13.79
C HIS A 119 -2.21 -11.23 -13.62
N ILE A 120 -2.37 -11.93 -12.48
CA ILE A 120 -1.67 -13.20 -12.23
C ILE A 120 -2.16 -14.29 -13.20
N LEU A 121 -3.47 -14.35 -13.48
CA LEU A 121 -4.04 -15.31 -14.44
C LEU A 121 -3.52 -15.08 -15.87
N ILE A 122 -3.39 -13.82 -16.30
CA ILE A 122 -2.88 -13.48 -17.64
C ILE A 122 -1.39 -13.85 -17.79
N GLU A 123 -0.56 -13.54 -16.79
CA GLU A 123 0.88 -13.87 -16.82
C GLU A 123 1.10 -15.40 -16.85
N THR A 124 0.37 -16.15 -16.03
CA THR A 124 0.50 -17.62 -15.96
C THR A 124 0.01 -18.31 -17.24
N SER A 125 -1.03 -17.77 -17.87
CA SER A 125 -1.53 -18.26 -19.16
C SER A 125 -0.56 -17.96 -20.31
N SER A 126 0.14 -16.82 -20.26
CA SER A 126 1.17 -16.45 -21.23
C SER A 126 2.41 -17.35 -21.14
N ILE A 127 2.81 -17.78 -19.94
CA ILE A 127 3.95 -18.70 -19.73
C ILE A 127 3.66 -20.10 -20.27
N ASN A 128 2.43 -20.61 -20.08
CA ASN A 128 2.06 -21.95 -20.53
C ASN A 128 2.03 -22.10 -22.06
N ASN A 129 1.73 -21.03 -22.79
CA ASN A 129 1.77 -21.02 -24.26
C ASN A 129 3.19 -20.98 -24.85
N VAL A 130 4.21 -20.63 -24.06
CA VAL A 130 5.62 -20.59 -24.50
C VAL A 130 6.30 -21.96 -24.35
N ASN A 131 5.82 -22.81 -23.44
CA ASN A 131 6.39 -24.13 -23.18
C ASN A 131 5.71 -25.28 -23.95
N ALA A 132 4.78 -24.96 -24.86
CA ALA A 132 4.00 -25.93 -25.63
C ALA A 132 4.43 -26.06 -27.12
N ASN A 133 5.55 -25.45 -27.52
CA ASN A 133 6.10 -25.51 -28.88
C ASN A 133 7.53 -26.07 -28.90
#